data_AF-A0A7X6HYA8-F1
#
_entry.id   AF-A0A7X6HYA8-F1
#
_cell.length_a   1.000
_cell.length_b   1.000
_cell.length_c   1.000
_cell.angle_alpha   90.00
_cell.angle_beta   90.00
_cell.angle_gamma   90.00
#
_symmetry.space_group_name_H-M   'P 1'
#
loop_
_entity.id
_entity.type
_entity.pdbx_description
1 polymer ?
#
loop_
_entity_poly.entity_id
_entity_poly.type
_entity_poly.pdbx_seq_one_letter_code
_entity_poly.pdbx_strand_id
1 'polypeptide(L)'
;MRQGLRRTAGALAAALVLGLFTAPTARADGQLADAAAALATPGVWADDDYQGMDERMIALLQARYERAGTPFRMALLTEENDDAASLASRLASLVGRPGVYAVLTEWDDPLSDRRDSSQGWAVTGVSATVDTIRDESVARAGINNGNPLLTLADTLDGDLSAQLPKDSGDGRFLVDPAVTDVFPELTEELLADTFDAVPELRVALVSGVGGPSDAAATAMASDLPADGAMLLMQWETTDFSVVMGSGRDLASKSTLESLVGGIGIPTVAPEALPLQLEQLAAALGPDLVGLARDGLAESPLYVHPAAGDGSTGPERQAAFAAALAEADARAAVLPHAALAAQLGEDGLAEDDAPARSMAEGGDDPLAVFLVDTEYQRIDEVRTTGDEEFAAAADRARYSGEPFLETALTQLLDGIGAQPPAAPEADDAVAPGSPGESAAAGPADASAVPVGVWIGLGVATFGLLLPVVVASFMPRGRPRLAVRAWAVASNRRQADAMPAGKLRAEMAKSATRRGWNARDLARLETLLRALPDPGAGPVARPVGQLLGEYERLREAHAAARTRAETAVVTRSLGRALRRGRALAAVSGKLAGPS
;
A
#
# COMPACT_ATOMS: atom_id res chain seq x y z
N MET A 1 -16.96 -5.33 61.24
CA MET A 1 -16.46 -4.37 60.22
C MET A 1 -14.94 -4.24 60.13
N ARG A 2 -14.13 -4.52 61.17
CA ARG A 2 -12.65 -4.34 61.10
C ARG A 2 -11.85 -5.41 60.33
N GLN A 3 -12.45 -6.55 59.98
CA GLN A 3 -11.77 -7.62 59.21
C GLN A 3 -11.93 -7.49 57.69
N GLY A 4 -12.96 -6.79 57.19
CA GLY A 4 -13.17 -6.57 55.75
C GLY A 4 -12.15 -5.61 55.13
N LEU A 5 -11.80 -4.54 55.86
CA LEU A 5 -10.83 -3.53 55.43
C LEU A 5 -9.38 -4.05 55.31
N ARG A 6 -9.01 -5.10 56.05
CA ARG A 6 -7.66 -5.70 55.95
C ARG A 6 -7.50 -6.58 54.70
N ARG A 7 -8.58 -7.21 54.23
CA ARG A 7 -8.55 -8.04 53.01
C ARG A 7 -8.53 -7.18 51.74
N THR A 8 -9.22 -6.05 51.73
CA THR A 8 -9.19 -5.11 50.59
C THR A 8 -7.86 -4.36 50.51
N ALA A 9 -7.28 -3.94 51.64
CA ALA A 9 -5.95 -3.32 51.65
C ALA A 9 -4.83 -4.29 51.20
N GLY A 10 -4.93 -5.57 51.56
CA GLY A 10 -3.99 -6.60 51.11
C GLY A 10 -4.09 -6.90 49.62
N ALA A 11 -5.31 -6.92 49.05
CA ALA A 11 -5.52 -7.10 47.62
C ALA A 11 -5.05 -5.88 46.80
N LEU A 12 -5.25 -4.66 47.31
CA LEU A 12 -4.80 -3.43 46.65
C LEU A 12 -3.26 -3.30 46.70
N ALA A 13 -2.64 -3.68 47.82
CA ALA A 13 -1.17 -3.72 47.94
C ALA A 13 -0.55 -4.80 47.04
N ALA A 14 -1.17 -5.97 46.93
CA ALA A 14 -0.72 -7.02 46.01
C ALA A 14 -0.89 -6.61 44.54
N ALA A 15 -1.98 -5.93 44.18
CA ALA A 15 -2.20 -5.37 42.84
C ALA A 15 -1.23 -4.23 42.51
N LEU A 16 -0.89 -3.37 43.49
CA LEU A 16 0.12 -2.33 43.34
C LEU A 16 1.54 -2.89 43.22
N VAL A 17 1.87 -3.96 43.95
CA VAL A 17 3.17 -4.63 43.86
C VAL A 17 3.30 -5.39 42.54
N LEU A 18 2.27 -6.12 42.10
CA LEU A 18 2.26 -6.75 40.77
C LEU A 18 2.28 -5.71 39.64
N GLY A 19 1.57 -4.59 39.79
CA GLY A 19 1.64 -3.46 38.86
C GLY A 19 3.01 -2.79 38.82
N LEU A 20 3.78 -2.83 39.92
CA LEU A 20 5.17 -2.39 39.96
C LEU A 20 6.15 -3.38 39.32
N PHE A 21 5.82 -4.68 39.29
CA PHE A 21 6.63 -5.72 38.62
C PHE A 21 6.31 -5.87 37.12
N THR A 22 5.18 -5.34 36.65
CA THR A 22 4.85 -5.20 35.23
C THR A 22 5.06 -3.78 34.71
N ALA A 23 5.48 -2.84 35.56
CA ALA A 23 5.94 -1.55 35.11
C ALA A 23 7.31 -1.74 34.41
N PRO A 24 7.53 -1.17 33.22
CA PRO A 24 8.82 -1.25 32.54
C PRO A 24 9.90 -0.80 33.51
N THR A 25 10.94 -1.62 33.68
CA THR A 25 12.07 -1.29 34.53
C THR A 25 12.65 0.03 34.04
N ALA A 26 12.62 1.06 34.88
CA ALA A 26 13.46 2.23 34.69
C ALA A 26 14.92 1.75 34.72
N ARG A 27 15.48 1.42 33.55
CA ARG A 27 16.86 0.95 33.38
C ARG A 27 17.77 2.13 33.74
N ALA A 28 18.54 1.95 34.82
CA ALA A 28 19.39 2.99 35.38
C ALA A 28 20.72 3.16 34.63
N ASP A 29 21.02 2.29 33.66
CA ASP A 29 22.11 2.42 32.70
C ASP A 29 21.48 2.73 31.33
N GLY A 30 21.74 3.94 30.83
CA GLY A 30 20.94 4.53 29.75
C GLY A 30 21.13 3.84 28.40
N GLN A 31 20.02 3.61 27.70
CA GLN A 31 19.94 2.95 26.38
C GLN A 31 20.95 3.50 25.37
N LEU A 32 21.28 4.79 25.46
CA LEU A 32 22.28 5.44 24.62
C LEU A 32 23.68 4.80 24.73
N ALA A 33 24.06 4.32 25.90
CA ALA A 33 25.37 3.67 26.11
C ALA A 33 25.39 2.27 25.47
N ASP A 34 24.30 1.51 25.61
CA ASP A 34 24.15 0.21 24.97
C ASP A 34 24.11 0.35 23.44
N ALA A 35 23.35 1.33 22.94
CA ALA A 35 23.34 1.72 21.54
C ALA A 35 24.74 2.10 21.04
N ALA A 36 25.50 2.90 21.80
CA ALA A 36 26.86 3.27 21.42
C ALA A 36 27.81 2.07 21.36
N ALA A 37 27.69 1.12 22.29
CA ALA A 37 28.49 -0.10 22.28
C ALA A 37 28.18 -0.98 21.07
N ALA A 38 26.89 -1.16 20.74
CA ALA A 38 26.45 -1.92 19.56
C ALA A 38 26.82 -1.23 18.25
N LEU A 39 26.67 0.10 18.18
CA LEU A 39 26.95 0.93 17.00
C LEU A 39 28.43 1.32 16.87
N ALA A 40 29.34 0.61 17.55
CA ALA A 40 30.77 0.70 17.26
C ALA A 40 31.05 0.39 15.77
N THR A 41 30.28 -0.55 15.22
CA THR A 41 30.12 -0.79 13.78
C THR A 41 28.92 -0.03 13.22
N PRO A 42 28.96 0.44 11.96
CA PRO A 42 27.79 1.00 11.28
C PRO A 42 26.59 0.05 11.32
N GLY A 43 25.38 0.58 11.34
CA GLY A 43 24.14 -0.19 11.37
C GLY A 43 23.00 0.49 12.16
N VAL A 44 22.02 -0.31 12.55
CA VAL A 44 20.85 0.12 13.33
C VAL A 44 20.77 -0.69 14.62
N TRP A 45 20.65 0.01 15.74
CA TRP A 45 20.33 -0.55 17.04
C TRP A 45 18.94 -0.09 17.45
N ALA A 46 18.11 -1.02 17.91
CA ALA A 46 16.76 -0.73 18.37
C ALA A 46 16.58 -1.33 19.76
N ASP A 47 15.97 -0.55 20.67
CA ASP A 47 15.47 -1.08 21.93
C ASP A 47 14.28 -2.03 21.68
N ASP A 48 14.20 -3.12 22.45
CA ASP A 48 13.18 -4.17 22.27
C ASP A 48 11.74 -3.63 22.37
N ASP A 49 11.53 -2.53 23.11
CA ASP A 49 10.21 -1.92 23.31
C ASP A 49 9.88 -0.82 22.28
N TYR A 50 10.76 -0.58 21.30
CA TYR A 50 10.56 0.44 20.26
C TYR A 50 9.51 -0.01 19.24
N GLN A 51 8.44 0.77 19.09
CA GLN A 51 7.28 0.51 18.25
C GLN A 51 7.08 1.55 17.14
N GLY A 52 8.01 2.52 17.03
CA GLY A 52 7.93 3.63 16.09
C GLY A 52 8.16 3.21 14.63
N MET A 53 8.69 2.00 14.42
CA MET A 53 8.91 1.35 13.13
C MET A 53 8.53 -0.13 13.21
N ASP A 54 8.03 -0.68 12.12
CA ASP A 54 7.85 -2.11 11.99
C ASP A 54 9.19 -2.84 11.76
N GLU A 55 9.18 -4.15 12.02
CA GLU A 55 10.36 -5.01 11.92
C GLU A 55 10.96 -5.03 10.51
N ARG A 56 10.14 -4.92 9.46
CA ARG A 56 10.61 -4.93 8.07
C ARG A 56 11.35 -3.65 7.72
N MET A 57 10.86 -2.50 8.17
CA MET A 57 11.54 -1.22 8.04
C MET A 57 12.91 -1.24 8.75
N ILE A 58 12.98 -1.82 9.96
CA ILE A 58 14.25 -1.96 10.67
C ILE A 58 15.22 -2.87 9.91
N ALA A 59 14.75 -4.04 9.44
CA ALA A 59 15.55 -4.97 8.67
C ALA A 59 16.07 -4.35 7.36
N LEU A 60 15.23 -3.58 6.65
CA LEU A 60 15.62 -2.82 5.46
C LEU A 60 16.69 -1.78 5.78
N LEU A 61 16.53 -1.01 6.86
CA LEU A 61 17.53 -0.02 7.26
C LEU A 61 18.87 -0.68 7.61
N GLN A 62 18.85 -1.83 8.29
CA GLN A 62 20.06 -2.61 8.59
C GLN A 62 20.73 -3.08 7.30
N ALA A 63 20.01 -3.80 6.44
CA ALA A 63 20.53 -4.32 5.19
C ALA A 63 21.05 -3.21 4.26
N ARG A 64 20.39 -2.05 4.25
CA ARG A 64 20.77 -0.87 3.47
C ARG A 64 22.04 -0.22 3.99
N TYR A 65 22.14 0.04 5.30
CA TYR A 65 23.28 0.73 5.89
C TYR A 65 24.53 -0.15 6.03
N GLU A 66 24.39 -1.47 6.07
CA GLU A 66 25.53 -2.40 5.99
C GLU A 66 26.26 -2.30 4.64
N ARG A 67 25.55 -1.88 3.58
CA ARG A 67 26.08 -1.76 2.22
C ARG A 67 26.49 -0.34 1.82
N ALA A 68 26.04 0.66 2.57
CA ALA A 68 26.35 2.07 2.29
C ALA A 68 27.86 2.35 2.38
N GLY A 69 28.37 3.21 1.50
CA GLY A 69 29.76 3.65 1.54
C GLY A 69 30.04 4.60 2.71
N THR A 70 29.06 5.46 3.03
CA THR A 70 29.09 6.33 4.20
C THR A 70 28.68 5.54 5.45
N PRO A 71 29.46 5.60 6.55
CA PRO A 71 29.13 4.86 7.77
C PRO A 71 27.95 5.51 8.53
N PHE A 72 26.78 4.88 8.46
CA PHE A 72 25.57 5.26 9.18
C PHE A 72 25.41 4.51 10.50
N ARG A 73 24.94 5.20 11.54
CA ARG A 73 24.66 4.63 12.87
C ARG A 73 23.36 5.18 13.40
N MET A 74 22.36 4.33 13.56
CA MET A 74 21.03 4.73 14.01
C MET A 74 20.67 4.03 15.31
N ALA A 75 20.22 4.82 16.29
CA ALA A 75 19.69 4.30 17.55
C ALA A 75 18.20 4.62 17.67
N LEU A 76 17.39 3.59 17.90
CA LEU A 76 15.96 3.69 18.16
C LEU A 76 15.74 3.45 19.67
N LEU A 77 15.38 4.50 20.39
CA LEU A 77 15.35 4.56 21.85
C LEU A 77 13.91 4.72 22.38
N THR A 78 13.65 4.26 23.60
CA THR A 78 12.35 4.42 24.28
C THR A 78 12.40 5.34 25.51
N GLU A 79 13.58 5.89 25.82
CA GLU A 79 13.77 6.90 26.86
C GLU A 79 13.13 8.25 26.50
N GLU A 80 12.40 8.85 27.46
CA GLU A 80 11.81 10.19 27.31
C GLU A 80 12.89 11.24 27.09
N ASN A 81 12.90 11.82 25.89
CA ASN A 81 13.82 12.90 25.55
C ASN A 81 13.32 13.74 24.37
N ASP A 82 13.09 15.02 24.60
CA ASP A 82 12.64 15.95 23.57
C ASP A 82 13.79 16.52 22.71
N ASP A 83 15.04 16.40 23.16
CA ASP A 83 16.28 16.87 22.51
C ASP A 83 17.10 15.72 21.89
N ALA A 84 16.51 15.04 20.90
CA ALA A 84 17.18 13.98 20.17
C ALA A 84 18.45 14.44 19.41
N ALA A 85 18.60 15.73 19.12
CA ALA A 85 19.81 16.26 18.48
C ALA A 85 21.03 16.23 19.43
N SER A 86 20.82 16.57 20.71
CA SER A 86 21.81 16.41 21.75
C SER A 86 22.16 14.93 21.97
N LEU A 87 21.16 14.04 21.94
CA LEU A 87 21.40 12.59 22.01
C LEU A 87 22.24 12.07 20.83
N ALA A 88 21.95 12.49 19.60
CA ALA A 88 22.75 12.09 18.43
C ALA A 88 24.19 12.59 18.53
N SER A 89 24.41 13.81 19.01
CA SER A 89 25.75 14.36 19.27
C SER A 89 26.49 13.59 20.35
N ARG A 90 25.77 13.17 21.40
CA ARG A 90 26.31 12.35 22.48
C ARG A 90 26.63 10.92 22.01
N LEU A 91 25.78 10.31 21.20
CA LEU A 91 26.05 9.02 20.55
C LEU A 91 27.33 9.10 19.72
N ALA A 92 27.48 10.12 18.89
CA ALA A 92 28.67 10.34 18.08
C ALA A 92 29.94 10.48 18.93
N SER A 93 29.85 11.20 20.05
CA SER A 93 30.94 11.35 21.02
C SER A 93 31.31 10.04 21.72
N LEU A 94 30.30 9.23 22.10
CA LEU A 94 30.51 7.94 22.77
C LEU A 94 31.13 6.90 21.83
N VAL A 95 30.68 6.85 20.57
CA VAL A 95 31.23 5.93 19.56
C VAL A 95 32.63 6.40 19.11
N GLY A 96 32.84 7.71 18.97
CA GLY A 96 34.14 8.29 18.65
C GLY A 96 34.68 7.95 17.26
N ARG A 97 33.80 7.61 16.30
CA ARG A 97 34.16 7.28 14.91
C ARG A 97 33.53 8.27 13.93
N PRO A 98 34.14 8.49 12.75
CA PRO A 98 33.48 9.23 11.68
C PRO A 98 32.19 8.55 11.21
N GLY A 99 31.20 9.36 10.84
CA GLY A 99 29.93 8.92 10.25
C GLY A 99 28.75 9.83 10.50
N VAL A 100 27.59 9.37 10.04
CA VAL A 100 26.28 9.97 10.27
C VAL A 100 25.60 9.22 11.41
N TYR A 101 25.08 9.96 12.37
CA TYR A 101 24.43 9.46 13.58
C TYR A 101 23.00 9.92 13.61
N ALA A 102 22.07 8.99 13.75
CA ALA A 102 20.64 9.23 13.87
C ALA A 102 20.15 8.71 15.23
N VAL A 103 19.36 9.51 15.94
CA VAL A 103 18.65 9.07 17.13
C VAL A 103 17.18 9.35 16.93
N LEU A 104 16.36 8.31 17.04
CA LEU A 104 14.91 8.42 17.09
C LEU A 104 14.46 7.89 18.45
N THR A 105 13.71 8.71 19.16
CA THR A 105 13.21 8.40 20.50
C THR A 105 11.70 8.38 20.45
N GLU A 106 11.07 7.42 21.12
CA GLU A 106 9.65 7.45 21.43
C GLU A 106 9.40 7.22 22.91
N TRP A 107 8.33 7.78 23.47
CA TRP A 107 7.98 7.54 24.87
C TRP A 107 6.48 7.68 25.08
N ASP A 108 5.97 7.02 26.11
CA ASP A 108 4.57 7.10 26.48
C ASP A 108 4.27 8.45 27.18
N ASP A 109 3.44 9.29 26.56
CA ASP A 109 2.86 10.46 27.23
C ASP A 109 1.52 10.05 27.87
N PRO A 110 1.37 10.11 29.21
CA PRO A 110 0.13 9.74 29.90
C PRO A 110 -1.08 10.62 29.51
N LEU A 111 -0.87 11.72 28.81
CA LEU A 111 -1.91 12.62 28.32
C LEU A 111 -2.26 12.41 26.84
N SER A 112 -1.56 11.50 26.16
CA SER A 112 -1.72 11.20 24.75
C SER A 112 -2.08 9.74 24.53
N ASP A 113 -3.06 9.48 23.66
CA ASP A 113 -3.34 8.12 23.18
C ASP A 113 -2.25 7.58 22.23
N ARG A 114 -1.12 8.30 22.10
CA ARG A 114 -0.01 8.04 21.19
C ARG A 114 1.30 8.34 21.87
N ARG A 115 2.32 7.52 21.59
CA ARG A 115 3.70 7.83 21.95
C ARG A 115 4.12 9.16 21.35
N ASP A 116 4.75 9.98 22.18
CA ASP A 116 5.49 11.12 21.71
C ASP A 116 6.78 10.63 21.06
N SER A 117 7.32 11.44 20.15
CA SER A 117 8.56 11.11 19.46
C SER A 117 9.40 12.34 19.17
N SER A 118 10.71 12.13 19.12
CA SER A 118 11.71 13.10 18.69
C SER A 118 12.73 12.42 17.80
N GLN A 119 13.34 13.19 16.90
CA GLN A 119 14.36 12.71 15.99
C GLN A 119 15.50 13.73 15.92
N GLY A 120 16.73 13.24 15.85
CA GLY A 120 17.92 14.08 15.85
C GLY A 120 19.06 13.45 15.07
N TRP A 121 19.94 14.31 14.56
CA TRP A 121 21.05 13.94 13.70
C TRP A 121 22.34 14.60 14.18
N ALA A 122 23.45 13.88 14.04
CA ALA A 122 24.79 14.40 14.19
C ALA A 122 25.69 13.83 13.10
N VAL A 123 26.63 14.64 12.61
CA VAL A 123 27.55 14.22 11.55
C VAL A 123 28.97 14.55 11.99
N THR A 124 29.87 13.59 11.87
CA THR A 124 31.26 13.75 12.33
C THR A 124 32.23 13.14 11.32
N GLY A 125 33.29 13.88 10.95
CA GLY A 125 34.41 13.32 10.17
C GLY A 125 34.08 12.80 8.76
N VAL A 126 32.93 13.16 8.19
CA VAL A 126 32.51 12.84 6.81
C VAL A 126 32.08 14.11 6.08
N SER A 127 31.97 14.06 4.75
CA SER A 127 31.59 15.20 3.90
C SER A 127 30.13 15.63 4.04
N ALA A 128 29.27 14.74 4.54
CA ALA A 128 27.85 15.01 4.75
C ALA A 128 27.62 16.15 5.75
N THR A 129 26.48 16.83 5.63
CA THR A 129 26.05 17.87 6.56
C THR A 129 24.65 17.60 7.08
N VAL A 130 24.31 18.19 8.24
CA VAL A 130 22.94 18.13 8.78
C VAL A 130 21.95 18.83 7.83
N ASP A 131 22.39 19.87 7.11
CA ASP A 131 21.56 20.53 6.10
C ASP A 131 21.25 19.60 4.93
N THR A 132 22.20 18.79 4.47
CA THR A 132 21.97 17.75 3.46
C THR A 132 20.91 16.75 3.90
N ILE A 133 20.97 16.30 5.16
CA ILE A 133 19.99 15.36 5.74
C ILE A 133 18.60 16.02 5.81
N ARG A 134 18.56 17.30 6.18
CA ARG A 134 17.33 18.07 6.26
C ARG A 134 16.71 18.29 4.88
N ASP A 135 17.50 18.67 3.90
CA ASP A 135 17.06 18.91 2.53
C ASP A 135 16.47 17.63 1.93
N GLU A 136 17.13 16.50 2.16
CA GLU A 136 16.61 15.17 1.80
C GLU A 136 15.27 14.89 2.50
N SER A 137 15.19 15.08 3.82
CA SER A 137 13.94 14.89 4.57
C SER A 137 12.79 15.77 4.07
N VAL A 138 13.10 16.99 3.61
CA VAL A 138 12.12 17.92 3.03
C VAL A 138 11.73 17.49 1.61
N ALA A 139 12.67 17.00 0.80
CA ALA A 139 12.39 16.47 -0.54
C ALA A 139 11.44 15.26 -0.48
N ARG A 140 11.48 14.50 0.62
CA ARG A 140 10.56 13.37 0.88
C ARG A 140 9.24 13.76 1.52
N ALA A 141 9.02 15.04 1.82
CA ALA A 141 7.73 15.49 2.32
C ALA A 141 6.67 15.39 1.21
N GLY A 142 5.89 14.30 1.18
CA GLY A 142 4.88 14.10 0.15
C GLY A 142 4.32 12.69 0.12
N ILE A 143 3.82 12.30 -1.05
CA ILE A 143 3.33 10.95 -1.38
C ILE A 143 4.20 10.44 -2.52
N ASN A 144 4.58 9.17 -2.51
CA ASN A 144 5.40 8.50 -3.53
C ASN A 144 6.82 9.07 -3.67
N ASN A 145 7.40 9.49 -2.54
CA ASN A 145 8.74 10.05 -2.53
C ASN A 145 9.77 9.13 -1.85
N GLY A 146 9.36 8.01 -1.26
CA GLY A 146 10.21 7.09 -0.53
C GLY A 146 10.46 7.52 0.92
N ASN A 147 11.04 6.61 1.70
CA ASN A 147 11.38 6.89 3.09
C ASN A 147 12.68 7.70 3.21
N PRO A 148 12.69 8.87 3.88
CA PRO A 148 13.91 9.66 4.05
C PRO A 148 15.04 8.89 4.74
N LEU A 149 14.74 7.94 5.62
CA LEU A 149 15.80 7.16 6.27
C LEU A 149 16.51 6.21 5.28
N LEU A 150 15.80 5.66 4.30
CA LEU A 150 16.38 4.75 3.32
C LEU A 150 17.06 5.49 2.16
N THR A 151 16.55 6.66 1.78
CA THR A 151 17.08 7.46 0.67
C THR A 151 18.38 8.18 1.03
N LEU A 152 18.63 8.46 2.31
CA LEU A 152 19.82 9.19 2.78
C LEU A 152 21.14 8.54 2.37
N ALA A 153 21.23 7.21 2.35
CA ALA A 153 22.44 6.52 1.92
C ALA A 153 22.77 6.87 0.46
N ASP A 154 21.77 6.82 -0.41
CA ASP A 154 21.96 7.16 -1.83
C ASP A 154 22.18 8.67 -2.04
N THR A 155 21.57 9.55 -1.24
CA THR A 155 21.84 11.00 -1.33
C THR A 155 23.31 11.33 -1.06
N LEU A 156 23.98 10.56 -0.20
CA LEU A 156 25.38 10.80 0.16
C LEU A 156 26.37 10.06 -0.75
N ASP A 157 26.05 8.82 -1.12
CA ASP A 157 26.98 7.93 -1.83
C ASP A 157 26.67 7.82 -3.33
N GLY A 158 25.45 8.15 -3.75
CA GLY A 158 24.97 8.03 -5.13
C GLY A 158 24.95 6.59 -5.64
N ASP A 159 24.85 5.61 -4.74
CA ASP A 159 25.02 4.20 -5.07
C ASP A 159 23.85 3.66 -5.89
N LEU A 160 22.59 3.87 -5.50
CA LEU A 160 21.42 3.38 -6.23
C LEU A 160 21.06 4.28 -7.42
N SER A 161 21.05 5.60 -7.21
CA SER A 161 20.71 6.59 -8.25
C SER A 161 21.62 6.48 -9.47
N ALA A 162 22.91 6.14 -9.30
CA ALA A 162 23.83 5.94 -10.40
C ALA A 162 23.60 4.62 -11.17
N GLN A 163 22.98 3.64 -10.53
CA GLN A 163 22.72 2.30 -11.07
C GLN A 163 21.35 2.16 -11.74
N LEU A 164 20.47 3.17 -11.61
CA LEU A 164 19.13 3.12 -12.22
C LEU A 164 19.22 2.80 -13.71
N PRO A 165 18.41 1.85 -14.21
CA PRO A 165 18.41 1.46 -15.62
C PRO A 165 18.09 2.65 -16.54
N LYS A 166 18.89 2.79 -17.60
CA LYS A 166 18.73 3.86 -18.61
C LYS A 166 18.46 3.34 -20.01
N ASP A 167 18.72 2.07 -20.25
CA ASP A 167 18.61 1.43 -21.55
C ASP A 167 17.66 0.23 -21.45
N SER A 168 16.97 -0.08 -22.55
CA SER A 168 16.20 -1.31 -22.71
C SER A 168 17.15 -2.39 -23.25
N GLY A 169 17.46 -3.43 -22.47
CA GLY A 169 18.43 -4.46 -22.83
C GLY A 169 19.10 -5.11 -21.62
N ASP A 170 20.36 -5.49 -21.75
CA ASP A 170 21.16 -5.99 -20.62
C ASP A 170 21.22 -4.92 -19.51
N GLY A 171 20.80 -5.27 -18.30
CA GLY A 171 20.73 -4.33 -17.16
C GLY A 171 19.47 -3.46 -17.12
N ARG A 172 18.40 -3.86 -17.82
CA ARG A 172 17.08 -3.20 -17.73
C ARG A 172 16.37 -3.36 -16.39
N PHE A 173 16.83 -4.27 -15.54
CA PHE A 173 16.31 -4.51 -14.21
C PHE A 173 17.36 -4.12 -13.16
N LEU A 174 16.87 -3.52 -12.08
CA LEU A 174 17.66 -3.28 -10.88
C LEU A 174 16.81 -3.69 -9.68
N VAL A 175 17.31 -4.62 -8.88
CA VAL A 175 16.77 -4.87 -7.54
C VAL A 175 17.85 -4.55 -6.53
N ASP A 176 17.56 -3.63 -5.61
CA ASP A 176 18.46 -3.32 -4.51
C ASP A 176 18.67 -4.59 -3.66
N PRO A 177 19.92 -5.06 -3.47
CA PRO A 177 20.19 -6.24 -2.67
C PRO A 177 19.64 -6.16 -1.24
N ALA A 178 19.49 -4.96 -0.66
CA ALA A 178 18.86 -4.80 0.64
C ALA A 178 17.36 -5.17 0.62
N VAL A 179 16.67 -4.98 -0.51
CA VAL A 179 15.29 -5.44 -0.70
C VAL A 179 15.25 -6.96 -0.74
N THR A 180 16.12 -7.60 -1.52
CA THR A 180 16.16 -9.07 -1.62
C THR A 180 16.53 -9.75 -0.29
N ASP A 181 17.41 -9.15 0.51
CA ASP A 181 17.73 -9.68 1.85
C ASP A 181 16.50 -9.79 2.77
N VAL A 182 15.58 -8.81 2.66
CA VAL A 182 14.37 -8.73 3.49
C VAL A 182 13.19 -9.47 2.86
N PHE A 183 13.12 -9.46 1.53
CA PHE A 183 12.09 -10.10 0.72
C PHE A 183 12.77 -11.02 -0.31
N PRO A 184 13.14 -12.25 0.08
CA PRO A 184 13.92 -13.16 -0.77
C PRO A 184 13.26 -13.52 -2.10
N GLU A 185 11.95 -13.39 -2.20
CA GLU A 185 11.17 -13.58 -3.42
C GLU A 185 11.32 -12.42 -4.42
N LEU A 186 11.66 -11.22 -3.95
CA LEU A 186 11.81 -10.04 -4.80
C LEU A 186 13.25 -9.96 -5.32
N THR A 187 13.44 -10.54 -6.50
CA THR A 187 14.76 -10.70 -7.14
C THR A 187 14.77 -10.11 -8.54
N GLU A 188 15.97 -9.88 -9.08
CA GLU A 188 16.13 -9.51 -10.49
C GLU A 188 15.68 -10.64 -11.43
N GLU A 189 15.85 -11.91 -11.00
CA GLU A 189 15.38 -13.09 -11.74
C GLU A 189 13.86 -13.11 -11.86
N LEU A 190 13.12 -12.80 -10.77
CA LEU A 190 11.67 -12.62 -10.84
C LEU A 190 11.29 -11.57 -11.89
N LEU A 191 11.95 -10.41 -11.90
CA LEU A 191 11.66 -9.37 -12.90
C LEU A 191 11.97 -9.86 -14.32
N ALA A 192 13.06 -10.59 -14.51
CA ALA A 192 13.45 -11.14 -15.80
C ALA A 192 12.42 -12.15 -16.32
N ASP A 193 11.95 -13.06 -15.47
CA ASP A 193 10.96 -14.07 -15.81
C ASP A 193 9.59 -13.43 -16.09
N THR A 194 9.15 -12.49 -15.24
CA THR A 194 7.85 -11.82 -15.39
C THR A 194 7.78 -10.96 -16.66
N PHE A 195 8.88 -10.31 -17.04
CA PHE A 195 8.92 -9.37 -18.17
C PHE A 195 9.74 -9.88 -19.38
N ASP A 196 9.88 -11.19 -19.53
CA ASP A 196 10.59 -11.80 -20.69
C ASP A 196 9.98 -11.33 -22.02
N ALA A 197 8.64 -11.28 -22.09
CA ALA A 197 7.89 -10.84 -23.28
C ALA A 197 7.80 -9.31 -23.47
N VAL A 198 8.44 -8.50 -22.61
CA VAL A 198 8.36 -7.03 -22.64
C VAL A 198 9.77 -6.43 -22.80
N PRO A 199 10.38 -6.45 -24.00
CA PRO A 199 11.77 -6.05 -24.22
C PRO A 199 12.05 -4.58 -23.85
N GLU A 200 11.10 -3.68 -24.12
CA GLU A 200 11.23 -2.23 -23.97
C GLU A 200 10.78 -1.71 -22.59
N LEU A 201 11.13 -2.44 -21.52
CA LEU A 201 10.80 -2.09 -20.14
C LEU A 201 12.06 -1.92 -19.29
N ARG A 202 12.06 -0.88 -18.46
CA ARG A 202 13.07 -0.61 -17.43
C ARG A 202 12.43 -0.71 -16.04
N VAL A 203 12.96 -1.53 -15.13
CA VAL A 203 12.40 -1.68 -13.78
C VAL A 203 13.47 -1.47 -12.72
N ALA A 204 13.16 -0.67 -11.71
CA ALA A 204 13.97 -0.53 -10.50
C ALA A 204 13.11 -0.77 -9.27
N LEU A 205 13.45 -1.79 -8.48
CA LEU A 205 12.87 -2.07 -7.17
C LEU A 205 13.94 -1.80 -6.10
N VAL A 206 13.76 -0.74 -5.32
CA VAL A 206 14.85 -0.21 -4.48
C VAL A 206 14.36 0.20 -3.09
N SER A 207 15.25 0.16 -2.09
CA SER A 207 14.87 0.60 -0.74
C SER A 207 14.64 2.12 -0.70
N GLY A 208 15.34 2.90 -1.52
CA GLY A 208 15.11 4.33 -1.66
C GLY A 208 16.21 5.03 -2.45
N VAL A 209 15.82 5.83 -3.45
CA VAL A 209 16.74 6.63 -4.28
C VAL A 209 16.76 8.06 -3.75
N GLY A 210 17.95 8.60 -3.48
CA GLY A 210 18.26 9.94 -3.00
C GLY A 210 17.95 11.06 -4.00
N GLY A 211 17.86 12.31 -3.50
CA GLY A 211 17.57 13.49 -4.31
C GLY A 211 16.08 13.64 -4.72
N PRO A 212 15.71 14.61 -5.57
CA PRO A 212 14.31 14.79 -5.95
C PRO A 212 13.74 13.53 -6.63
N SER A 213 12.64 12.96 -6.13
CA SER A 213 12.02 11.73 -6.68
C SER A 213 11.76 11.81 -8.19
N ASP A 214 11.31 12.98 -8.65
CA ASP A 214 11.06 13.26 -10.06
C ASP A 214 12.32 13.15 -10.93
N ALA A 215 13.51 13.40 -10.36
CA ALA A 215 14.76 13.32 -11.10
C ALA A 215 15.12 11.85 -11.42
N ALA A 216 14.91 10.93 -10.47
CA ALA A 216 15.13 9.50 -10.66
C ALA A 216 14.18 8.94 -11.72
N ALA A 217 12.88 9.24 -11.59
CA ALA A 217 11.88 8.87 -12.58
C ALA A 217 12.17 9.49 -13.96
N THR A 218 12.54 10.76 -14.01
CA THR A 218 12.89 11.42 -15.28
C THR A 218 14.13 10.78 -15.92
N ALA A 219 15.13 10.39 -15.14
CA ALA A 219 16.31 9.72 -15.65
C ALA A 219 15.96 8.36 -16.28
N MET A 220 15.16 7.54 -15.60
CA MET A 220 14.69 6.26 -16.14
C MET A 220 13.76 6.42 -17.35
N ALA A 221 12.95 7.48 -17.38
CA ALA A 221 12.03 7.76 -18.48
C ALA A 221 12.69 8.45 -19.68
N SER A 222 13.95 8.89 -19.56
CA SER A 222 14.66 9.55 -20.66
C SER A 222 14.80 8.60 -21.84
N ASP A 223 14.52 9.10 -23.04
CA ASP A 223 14.72 8.34 -24.29
C ASP A 223 13.97 6.99 -24.33
N LEU A 224 12.83 6.89 -23.62
CA LEU A 224 11.93 5.76 -23.81
C LEU A 224 11.38 5.76 -25.25
N PRO A 225 11.35 4.59 -25.94
CA PRO A 225 10.72 4.48 -27.24
C PRO A 225 9.19 4.66 -27.11
N ALA A 226 8.50 4.74 -28.25
CA ALA A 226 7.07 5.03 -28.27
C ALA A 226 6.24 3.92 -27.59
N ASP A 227 6.71 2.69 -27.68
CA ASP A 227 6.18 1.46 -27.07
C ASP A 227 6.90 1.06 -25.78
N GLY A 228 7.80 1.90 -25.25
CA GLY A 228 8.58 1.59 -24.06
C GLY A 228 7.96 2.08 -22.75
N ALA A 229 8.31 1.43 -21.64
CA ALA A 229 7.86 1.79 -20.30
C ALA A 229 9.00 1.79 -19.29
N MET A 230 8.77 2.47 -18.15
CA MET A 230 9.61 2.32 -16.96
C MET A 230 8.75 2.18 -15.71
N LEU A 231 9.26 1.44 -14.74
CA LEU A 231 8.67 1.23 -13.42
C LEU A 231 9.74 1.49 -12.35
N LEU A 232 9.49 2.46 -11.48
CA LEU A 232 10.30 2.72 -10.29
C LEU A 232 9.46 2.41 -9.05
N MET A 233 9.91 1.44 -8.26
CA MET A 233 9.29 1.03 -7.00
C MET A 233 10.22 1.34 -5.83
N GLN A 234 9.74 2.14 -4.87
CA GLN A 234 10.55 2.59 -3.74
C GLN A 234 9.84 2.34 -2.41
N TRP A 235 10.57 1.88 -1.39
CA TRP A 235 9.97 1.66 -0.08
C TRP A 235 9.54 2.98 0.58
N GLU A 236 8.29 3.06 1.01
CA GLU A 236 7.74 4.23 1.72
C GLU A 236 7.77 4.03 3.23
N THR A 237 7.04 3.04 3.71
CA THR A 237 6.89 2.78 5.15
C THR A 237 6.60 1.30 5.38
N THR A 238 5.53 0.80 4.75
CA THR A 238 5.08 -0.60 4.83
C THR A 238 4.90 -1.21 3.44
N ASP A 239 4.75 -0.36 2.42
CA ASP A 239 4.50 -0.71 1.04
C ASP A 239 5.52 0.01 0.14
N PHE A 240 5.67 -0.49 -1.09
CA PHE A 240 6.43 0.18 -2.14
C PHE A 240 5.55 1.20 -2.86
N SER A 241 5.98 2.46 -2.96
CA SER A 241 5.38 3.41 -3.90
C SER A 241 5.78 3.06 -5.32
N VAL A 242 4.86 3.32 -6.25
CA VAL A 242 4.98 2.99 -7.66
C VAL A 242 4.97 4.29 -8.46
N VAL A 243 5.95 4.44 -9.36
CA VAL A 243 6.01 5.53 -10.33
C VAL A 243 6.23 4.94 -11.71
N MET A 244 5.37 5.29 -12.67
CA MET A 244 5.47 4.80 -14.05
C MET A 244 5.89 5.89 -15.04
N GLY A 245 6.63 5.46 -16.05
CA GLY A 245 6.75 6.16 -17.32
C GLY A 245 6.22 5.29 -18.44
N SER A 246 5.55 5.90 -19.41
CA SER A 246 5.12 5.22 -20.63
C SER A 246 5.38 6.08 -21.84
N GLY A 247 5.74 5.40 -22.93
CA GLY A 247 5.77 5.94 -24.27
C GLY A 247 4.35 6.24 -24.79
N ARG A 248 4.27 6.91 -25.94
CA ARG A 248 3.02 7.43 -26.50
C ARG A 248 2.08 6.36 -27.09
N ASP A 249 2.59 5.17 -27.39
CA ASP A 249 1.84 4.08 -28.01
C ASP A 249 1.30 3.09 -26.95
N LEU A 250 1.63 3.31 -25.67
CA LEU A 250 1.13 2.54 -24.52
C LEU A 250 -0.01 3.26 -23.77
N ALA A 251 -0.65 2.54 -22.86
CA ALA A 251 -1.61 3.10 -21.92
C ALA A 251 -1.03 4.27 -21.10
N SER A 252 -1.92 5.13 -20.61
CA SER A 252 -1.53 6.29 -19.81
C SER A 252 -0.76 5.85 -18.55
N LYS A 253 0.20 6.68 -18.10
CA LYS A 253 0.97 6.44 -16.87
C LYS A 253 0.06 6.12 -15.67
N SER A 254 -1.02 6.88 -15.52
CA SER A 254 -2.00 6.67 -14.44
C SER A 254 -2.74 5.33 -14.54
N THR A 255 -3.01 4.85 -15.76
CA THR A 255 -3.62 3.53 -15.97
C THR A 255 -2.65 2.44 -15.51
N LEU A 256 -1.39 2.52 -15.94
CA LEU A 256 -0.36 1.54 -15.59
C LEU A 256 0.00 1.58 -14.09
N GLU A 257 0.07 2.77 -13.47
CA GLU A 257 0.26 2.91 -12.03
C GLU A 257 -0.88 2.27 -11.24
N SER A 258 -2.11 2.39 -11.74
CA SER A 258 -3.30 1.81 -11.08
C SER A 258 -3.31 0.28 -11.18
N LEU A 259 -2.70 -0.31 -12.21
CA LEU A 259 -2.55 -1.76 -12.32
C LEU A 259 -1.66 -2.31 -11.21
N VAL A 260 -0.58 -1.61 -10.86
CA VAL A 260 0.40 -2.12 -9.88
C VAL A 260 0.06 -1.68 -8.45
N GLY A 261 -0.22 -0.39 -8.26
CA GLY A 261 -0.36 0.23 -6.93
C GLY A 261 -1.81 0.49 -6.50
N GLY A 262 -2.80 0.10 -7.30
CA GLY A 262 -4.22 0.33 -7.01
C GLY A 262 -4.65 1.80 -7.05
N ILE A 263 -5.86 2.07 -6.57
CA ILE A 263 -6.52 3.37 -6.75
C ILE A 263 -6.16 4.36 -5.63
N GLY A 264 -5.50 5.47 -6.00
CA GLY A 264 -5.48 6.73 -5.24
C GLY A 264 -4.10 7.17 -4.76
N ILE A 265 -3.37 6.25 -4.13
CA ILE A 265 -1.92 6.37 -3.86
C ILE A 265 -1.34 5.06 -4.41
N PRO A 266 -0.58 5.08 -5.52
CA PRO A 266 -0.09 3.86 -6.13
C PRO A 266 1.02 3.27 -5.24
N THR A 267 0.60 2.45 -4.28
CA THR A 267 1.48 1.72 -3.37
C THR A 267 1.07 0.25 -3.32
N VAL A 268 2.05 -0.63 -3.22
CA VAL A 268 1.83 -2.09 -3.28
C VAL A 268 2.56 -2.77 -2.13
N ALA A 269 1.85 -3.66 -1.45
CA ALA A 269 2.42 -4.48 -0.39
C ALA A 269 3.41 -5.48 -1.00
N PRO A 270 4.51 -5.83 -0.31
CA PRO A 270 5.55 -6.72 -0.85
C PRO A 270 5.01 -8.07 -1.31
N GLU A 271 4.06 -8.64 -0.57
CA GLU A 271 3.48 -9.95 -0.86
C GLU A 271 2.59 -9.95 -2.11
N ALA A 272 2.04 -8.78 -2.46
CA ALA A 272 1.21 -8.62 -3.65
C ALA A 272 2.03 -8.31 -4.91
N LEU A 273 3.31 -7.91 -4.76
CA LEU A 273 4.14 -7.48 -5.87
C LEU A 273 4.23 -8.49 -7.01
N PRO A 274 4.53 -9.79 -6.79
CA PRO A 274 4.66 -10.74 -7.90
C PRO A 274 3.41 -10.79 -8.79
N LEU A 275 2.23 -10.90 -8.18
CA LEU A 275 0.96 -10.93 -8.90
C LEU A 275 0.70 -9.61 -9.66
N GLN A 276 1.02 -8.47 -9.05
CA GLN A 276 0.81 -7.16 -9.69
C GLN A 276 1.81 -6.89 -10.83
N LEU A 277 3.03 -7.42 -10.73
CA LEU A 277 4.01 -7.36 -11.82
C LEU A 277 3.57 -8.23 -12.99
N GLU A 278 2.96 -9.39 -12.75
CA GLU A 278 2.36 -10.21 -13.81
C GLU A 278 1.19 -9.50 -14.52
N GLN A 279 0.36 -8.74 -13.78
CA GLN A 279 -0.67 -7.89 -14.40
C GLN A 279 -0.06 -6.83 -15.31
N LEU A 280 1.00 -6.16 -14.83
CA LEU A 280 1.68 -5.15 -15.62
C LEU A 280 2.33 -5.78 -16.86
N ALA A 281 2.96 -6.94 -16.72
CA ALA A 281 3.55 -7.67 -17.83
C ALA A 281 2.50 -8.04 -18.88
N ALA A 282 1.32 -8.50 -18.45
CA ALA A 282 0.20 -8.77 -19.35
C ALA A 282 -0.26 -7.52 -20.09
N ALA A 283 -0.29 -6.36 -19.43
CA ALA A 283 -0.72 -5.10 -20.04
C ALA A 283 0.31 -4.53 -21.03
N LEU A 284 1.60 -4.69 -20.76
CA LEU A 284 2.71 -4.19 -21.58
C LEU A 284 3.18 -5.18 -22.65
N GLY A 285 2.83 -6.45 -22.49
CA GLY A 285 3.25 -7.56 -23.35
C GLY A 285 2.47 -7.63 -24.66
N PRO A 286 2.53 -8.80 -25.33
CA PRO A 286 1.84 -9.02 -26.59
C PRO A 286 0.32 -8.80 -26.49
N ASP A 287 -0.32 -8.57 -27.64
CA ASP A 287 -1.78 -8.41 -27.73
C ASP A 287 -2.51 -9.62 -27.13
N LEU A 288 -3.26 -9.39 -26.04
CA LEU A 288 -3.99 -10.42 -25.31
C LEU A 288 -5.09 -11.06 -26.15
N VAL A 289 -5.72 -10.30 -27.06
CA VAL A 289 -6.76 -10.83 -27.95
C VAL A 289 -6.14 -11.79 -28.97
N GLY A 290 -5.02 -11.40 -29.59
CA GLY A 290 -4.24 -12.26 -30.48
C GLY A 290 -3.73 -13.52 -29.79
N LEU A 291 -3.13 -13.40 -28.60
CA LEU A 291 -2.65 -14.54 -27.81
C LEU A 291 -3.79 -15.52 -27.46
N ALA A 292 -4.93 -15.00 -27.03
CA ALA A 292 -6.09 -15.84 -26.73
C ALA A 292 -6.61 -16.55 -27.98
N ARG A 293 -6.68 -15.85 -29.12
CA ARG A 293 -7.09 -16.43 -30.40
C ARG A 293 -6.16 -17.58 -30.83
N ASP A 294 -4.85 -17.36 -30.77
CA ASP A 294 -3.86 -18.36 -31.15
C ASP A 294 -3.90 -19.57 -30.20
N GLY A 295 -4.00 -19.33 -28.89
CA GLY A 295 -4.17 -20.40 -27.89
C GLY A 295 -5.46 -21.19 -28.07
N LEU A 296 -6.56 -20.52 -28.41
CA LEU A 296 -7.86 -21.15 -28.69
C LEU A 296 -7.88 -21.96 -29.99
N ALA A 297 -6.96 -21.68 -30.92
CA ALA A 297 -6.79 -22.49 -32.13
C ALA A 297 -6.11 -23.85 -31.84
N GLU A 298 -5.34 -23.93 -30.75
CA GLU A 298 -4.63 -25.15 -30.33
C GLU A 298 -5.37 -25.95 -29.25
N SER A 299 -6.17 -25.28 -28.42
CA SER A 299 -6.90 -25.86 -27.30
C SER A 299 -8.26 -25.18 -27.11
N PRO A 300 -9.34 -25.89 -26.73
CA PRO A 300 -10.64 -25.28 -26.44
C PRO A 300 -10.64 -24.42 -25.16
N LEU A 301 -9.57 -24.46 -24.36
CA LEU A 301 -9.38 -23.61 -23.19
C LEU A 301 -8.06 -22.85 -23.29
N TYR A 302 -8.12 -21.54 -23.14
CA TYR A 302 -6.97 -20.66 -22.94
C TYR A 302 -7.07 -19.95 -21.59
N VAL A 303 -6.05 -20.06 -20.74
CA VAL A 303 -5.95 -19.35 -19.46
C VAL A 303 -4.67 -18.55 -19.47
N HIS A 304 -4.77 -17.23 -19.42
CA HIS A 304 -3.60 -16.37 -19.31
C HIS A 304 -2.92 -16.57 -17.93
N PRO A 305 -1.58 -16.64 -17.82
CA PRO A 305 -0.89 -16.85 -16.54
C PRO A 305 -1.31 -15.86 -15.46
N ALA A 306 -1.37 -14.57 -15.80
CA ALA A 306 -1.84 -13.50 -14.90
C ALA A 306 -3.34 -13.55 -14.56
N ALA A 307 -4.12 -14.52 -15.06
CA ALA A 307 -5.54 -14.69 -14.72
C ALA A 307 -5.82 -16.00 -13.96
N GLY A 308 -4.77 -16.73 -13.58
CA GLY A 308 -4.89 -17.93 -12.77
C GLY A 308 -5.32 -17.62 -11.33
N ASP A 309 -5.98 -18.57 -10.69
CA ASP A 309 -6.35 -18.51 -9.27
C ASP A 309 -5.29 -19.14 -8.34
N GLY A 310 -4.13 -19.51 -8.90
CA GLY A 310 -3.02 -20.17 -8.20
C GLY A 310 -3.27 -21.61 -7.74
N SER A 311 -4.50 -22.11 -7.81
CA SER A 311 -4.90 -23.44 -7.32
C SER A 311 -5.30 -24.39 -8.44
N THR A 312 -5.88 -23.86 -9.52
CA THR A 312 -6.24 -24.59 -10.73
C THR A 312 -5.02 -24.76 -11.62
N GLY A 313 -4.24 -25.81 -11.36
CA GLY A 313 -3.00 -26.11 -12.08
C GLY A 313 -3.19 -26.65 -13.51
N PRO A 314 -2.09 -26.83 -14.28
CA PRO A 314 -2.14 -27.19 -15.70
C PRO A 314 -2.85 -28.51 -16.01
N GLU A 315 -2.70 -29.53 -15.15
CA GLU A 315 -3.39 -30.82 -15.31
C GLU A 315 -4.91 -30.66 -15.21
N ARG A 316 -5.37 -29.80 -14.29
CA ARG A 316 -6.79 -29.52 -14.11
C ARG A 316 -7.35 -28.72 -15.28
N GLN A 317 -6.60 -27.72 -15.75
CA GLN A 317 -6.94 -26.96 -16.95
C GLN A 317 -7.05 -27.87 -18.18
N ALA A 318 -6.14 -28.83 -18.36
CA ALA A 318 -6.20 -29.81 -19.46
C ALA A 318 -7.46 -30.70 -19.39
N ALA A 319 -7.89 -31.10 -18.18
CA ALA A 319 -9.14 -31.85 -18.00
C ALA A 319 -10.38 -31.02 -18.38
N PHE A 320 -10.41 -29.73 -18.02
CA PHE A 320 -11.48 -28.82 -18.45
C PHE A 320 -11.44 -28.56 -19.96
N ALA A 321 -10.25 -28.46 -20.56
CA ALA A 321 -10.11 -28.34 -22.01
C ALA A 321 -10.72 -29.56 -22.72
N ALA A 322 -10.43 -30.78 -22.26
CA ALA A 322 -11.03 -31.99 -22.84
C ALA A 322 -12.57 -31.99 -22.75
N ALA A 323 -13.13 -31.61 -21.60
CA ALA A 323 -14.58 -31.53 -21.41
C ALA A 323 -15.24 -30.44 -22.28
N LEU A 324 -14.58 -29.30 -22.48
CA LEU A 324 -15.03 -28.24 -23.39
C LEU A 324 -15.02 -28.70 -24.85
N ALA A 325 -13.98 -29.43 -25.28
CA ALA A 325 -13.94 -30.03 -26.62
C ALA A 325 -15.07 -31.04 -26.86
N GLU A 326 -15.39 -31.89 -25.87
CA GLU A 326 -16.50 -32.84 -25.98
C GLU A 326 -17.87 -32.14 -26.08
N ALA A 327 -17.98 -30.93 -25.54
CA ALA A 327 -19.18 -30.11 -25.57
C ALA A 327 -19.26 -29.18 -26.80
N ASP A 328 -18.31 -29.26 -27.74
CA ASP A 328 -18.15 -28.33 -28.86
C ASP A 328 -18.19 -26.86 -28.39
N ALA A 329 -17.50 -26.55 -27.28
CA ALA A 329 -17.47 -25.23 -26.66
C ALA A 329 -16.04 -24.78 -26.37
N ARG A 330 -15.84 -23.46 -26.26
CA ARG A 330 -14.52 -22.85 -26.00
C ARG A 330 -14.59 -21.85 -24.85
N ALA A 331 -13.48 -21.68 -24.14
CA ALA A 331 -13.34 -20.70 -23.07
C ALA A 331 -11.97 -20.02 -23.06
N ALA A 332 -11.95 -18.70 -22.90
CA ALA A 332 -10.75 -17.92 -22.63
C ALA A 332 -10.85 -17.21 -21.27
N VAL A 333 -9.75 -17.16 -20.53
CA VAL A 333 -9.67 -16.50 -19.22
C VAL A 333 -8.54 -15.49 -19.24
N LEU A 334 -8.91 -14.21 -19.12
CA LEU A 334 -8.00 -13.07 -19.33
C LEU A 334 -8.04 -12.09 -18.15
N PRO A 335 -6.91 -11.43 -17.84
CA PRO A 335 -6.88 -10.37 -16.83
C PRO A 335 -7.65 -9.14 -17.31
N HIS A 336 -8.73 -8.77 -16.61
CA HIS A 336 -9.63 -7.68 -17.00
C HIS A 336 -8.87 -6.35 -17.12
N ALA A 337 -8.13 -5.98 -16.09
CA ALA A 337 -7.49 -4.67 -16.03
C ALA A 337 -6.36 -4.52 -17.08
N ALA A 338 -5.60 -5.58 -17.36
CA ALA A 338 -4.58 -5.57 -18.40
C ALA A 338 -5.19 -5.50 -19.82
N LEU A 339 -6.27 -6.24 -20.08
CA LEU A 339 -7.01 -6.13 -21.33
C LEU A 339 -7.59 -4.72 -21.53
N ALA A 340 -8.14 -4.12 -20.47
CA ALA A 340 -8.61 -2.74 -20.48
C ALA A 340 -7.51 -1.74 -20.83
N ALA A 341 -6.29 -1.96 -20.32
CA ALA A 341 -5.15 -1.11 -20.60
C ALA A 341 -4.72 -1.18 -22.08
N GLN A 342 -4.74 -2.37 -22.70
CA GLN A 342 -4.38 -2.54 -24.11
C GLN A 342 -5.44 -1.98 -25.07
N LEU A 343 -6.73 -2.15 -24.75
CA LEU A 343 -7.84 -1.71 -25.61
C LEU A 343 -8.20 -0.24 -25.43
N GLY A 344 -7.83 0.37 -24.30
CA GLY A 344 -8.24 1.74 -23.92
C GLY A 344 -9.69 1.82 -23.42
N GLU A 345 -10.04 2.95 -22.79
CA GLU A 345 -11.36 3.16 -22.16
C GLU A 345 -12.56 2.98 -23.11
N ASP A 346 -12.37 3.26 -24.41
CA ASP A 346 -13.41 3.14 -25.43
C ASP A 346 -13.55 1.70 -25.99
N GLY A 347 -12.50 0.87 -25.90
CA GLY A 347 -12.46 -0.46 -26.52
C GLY A 347 -13.26 -1.54 -25.78
N LEU A 348 -13.51 -1.35 -24.47
CA LEU A 348 -14.35 -2.25 -23.67
C LEU A 348 -15.84 -1.87 -23.67
N ALA A 349 -16.20 -0.69 -24.18
CA ALA A 349 -17.58 -0.22 -24.21
C ALA A 349 -18.41 -0.87 -25.33
N GLU A 350 -17.78 -1.53 -26.30
CA GLU A 350 -18.46 -2.30 -27.34
C GLU A 350 -18.68 -3.75 -26.87
N ASP A 351 -19.93 -4.07 -26.51
CA ASP A 351 -20.26 -5.19 -25.62
C ASP A 351 -19.75 -6.60 -26.02
N ASP A 352 -19.34 -6.86 -27.27
CA ASP A 352 -18.75 -8.16 -27.64
C ASP A 352 -17.55 -8.07 -28.61
N ALA A 353 -16.98 -6.89 -28.86
CA ALA A 353 -15.92 -6.73 -29.86
C ALA A 353 -14.68 -7.63 -29.57
N PRO A 354 -14.20 -7.78 -28.32
CA PRO A 354 -13.09 -8.68 -28.00
C PRO A 354 -13.44 -10.16 -28.21
N ALA A 355 -14.63 -10.61 -27.76
CA ALA A 355 -15.05 -12.00 -27.89
C ALA A 355 -15.24 -12.41 -29.36
N ARG A 356 -15.83 -11.53 -30.17
CA ARG A 356 -15.95 -11.76 -31.62
C ARG A 356 -14.59 -11.84 -32.31
N SER A 357 -13.65 -10.98 -31.92
CA SER A 357 -12.29 -11.00 -32.46
C SER A 357 -11.56 -12.31 -32.12
N MET A 358 -11.72 -12.84 -30.90
CA MET A 358 -11.13 -14.13 -30.51
C MET A 358 -11.80 -15.32 -31.21
N ALA A 359 -13.09 -15.23 -31.51
CA ALA A 359 -13.84 -16.29 -32.18
C ALA A 359 -13.54 -16.41 -33.69
N GLU A 360 -12.87 -15.41 -34.31
CA GLU A 360 -12.51 -15.43 -35.73
C GLU A 360 -11.72 -16.71 -36.09
N GLY A 361 -12.37 -17.64 -36.81
CA GLY A 361 -11.77 -18.90 -37.26
C GLY A 361 -12.44 -20.19 -36.76
N GLY A 362 -13.44 -20.11 -35.88
CA GLY A 362 -14.23 -21.28 -35.46
C GLY A 362 -15.69 -20.94 -35.17
N ASP A 363 -16.60 -21.88 -35.46
CA ASP A 363 -18.05 -21.71 -35.31
C ASP A 363 -18.57 -22.05 -33.90
N ASP A 364 -17.70 -22.64 -33.05
CA ASP A 364 -18.08 -23.10 -31.70
C ASP A 364 -18.32 -21.92 -30.74
N PRO A 365 -19.33 -21.99 -29.85
CA PRO A 365 -19.58 -20.97 -28.84
C PRO A 365 -18.35 -20.74 -27.94
N LEU A 366 -18.06 -19.47 -27.67
CA LEU A 366 -16.89 -19.03 -26.89
C LEU A 366 -17.33 -18.17 -25.71
N ALA A 367 -16.90 -18.53 -24.50
CA ALA A 367 -16.99 -17.68 -23.31
C ALA A 367 -15.62 -17.04 -22.99
N VAL A 368 -15.58 -15.73 -22.80
CA VAL A 368 -14.39 -14.98 -22.38
C VAL A 368 -14.64 -14.46 -20.97
N PHE A 369 -13.97 -15.07 -19.99
CA PHE A 369 -14.01 -14.69 -18.59
C PHE A 369 -12.94 -13.63 -18.32
N LEU A 370 -13.37 -12.44 -17.91
CA LEU A 370 -12.50 -11.33 -17.51
C LEU A 370 -12.34 -11.33 -16.00
N VAL A 371 -11.12 -11.61 -15.56
CA VAL A 371 -10.78 -11.81 -14.16
C VAL A 371 -10.30 -10.51 -13.53
N ASP A 372 -10.87 -10.19 -12.38
CA ASP A 372 -10.39 -9.17 -11.46
C ASP A 372 -9.51 -9.86 -10.41
N THR A 373 -8.20 -9.70 -10.60
CA THR A 373 -7.18 -10.35 -9.78
C THR A 373 -6.97 -9.69 -8.43
N GLU A 374 -7.38 -8.42 -8.25
CA GLU A 374 -7.38 -7.76 -6.94
C GLU A 374 -8.38 -8.43 -6.00
N TYR A 375 -9.56 -8.78 -6.53
CA TYR A 375 -10.65 -9.42 -5.76
C TYR A 375 -10.78 -10.92 -6.02
N GLN A 376 -9.84 -11.52 -6.75
CA GLN A 376 -9.77 -12.95 -7.09
C GLN A 376 -11.12 -13.52 -7.56
N ARG A 377 -11.72 -12.86 -8.56
CA ARG A 377 -13.05 -13.21 -9.05
C ARG A 377 -13.21 -12.92 -10.53
N ILE A 378 -14.24 -13.50 -11.14
CA ILE A 378 -14.65 -13.13 -12.49
C ILE A 378 -15.50 -11.86 -12.40
N ASP A 379 -14.97 -10.77 -12.94
CA ASP A 379 -15.65 -9.48 -12.93
C ASP A 379 -16.55 -9.31 -14.13
N GLU A 380 -16.25 -9.89 -15.29
CA GLU A 380 -17.12 -9.79 -16.46
C GLU A 380 -17.02 -11.03 -17.35
N VAL A 381 -18.09 -11.31 -18.12
CA VAL A 381 -18.12 -12.39 -19.10
C VAL A 381 -18.60 -11.84 -20.44
N ARG A 382 -17.84 -12.11 -21.50
CA ARG A 382 -18.21 -11.80 -22.89
C ARG A 382 -18.39 -13.11 -23.64
N THR A 383 -19.34 -13.19 -24.57
CA THR A 383 -19.64 -14.47 -25.24
C THR A 383 -19.85 -14.33 -26.74
N THR A 384 -19.63 -15.43 -27.44
CA THR A 384 -20.18 -15.69 -28.78
C THR A 384 -20.95 -17.01 -28.70
N GLY A 385 -22.13 -17.07 -29.32
CA GLY A 385 -23.01 -18.24 -29.19
C GLY A 385 -24.49 -17.85 -29.14
N ASP A 386 -25.34 -18.81 -28.80
CA ASP A 386 -26.77 -18.58 -28.60
C ASP A 386 -27.10 -18.03 -27.20
N GLU A 387 -28.36 -17.64 -26.98
CA GLU A 387 -28.81 -17.08 -25.71
C GLU A 387 -28.69 -18.06 -24.53
N GLU A 388 -28.74 -19.37 -24.79
CA GLU A 388 -28.63 -20.41 -23.76
C GLU A 388 -27.18 -20.52 -23.25
N PHE A 389 -26.22 -20.55 -24.17
CA PHE A 389 -24.80 -20.50 -23.86
C PHE A 389 -24.43 -19.19 -23.14
N ALA A 390 -24.91 -18.05 -23.63
CA ALA A 390 -24.66 -16.75 -23.01
C ALA A 390 -25.18 -16.70 -21.56
N ALA A 391 -26.39 -17.25 -21.32
CA ALA A 391 -26.95 -17.33 -19.98
C ALA A 391 -26.22 -18.32 -19.06
N ALA A 392 -25.67 -19.40 -19.60
CA ALA A 392 -24.83 -20.34 -18.85
C ALA A 392 -23.51 -19.67 -18.42
N ALA A 393 -22.85 -18.96 -19.33
CA ALA A 393 -21.60 -18.26 -19.07
C ALA A 393 -21.78 -17.09 -18.08
N ASP A 394 -22.88 -16.33 -18.17
CA ASP A 394 -23.18 -15.27 -17.19
C ASP A 394 -23.43 -15.83 -15.78
N ARG A 395 -24.08 -16.99 -15.66
CA ARG A 395 -24.22 -17.67 -14.35
C ARG A 395 -22.87 -18.10 -13.78
N ALA A 396 -21.98 -18.63 -14.62
CA ALA A 396 -20.64 -19.07 -14.24
C ALA A 396 -19.76 -17.96 -13.65
N ARG A 397 -20.07 -16.68 -13.94
CA ARG A 397 -19.41 -15.50 -13.33
C ARG A 397 -19.56 -15.44 -11.82
N TYR A 398 -20.70 -15.87 -11.27
CA TYR A 398 -21.02 -15.75 -9.84
C TYR A 398 -20.49 -16.93 -9.00
N SER A 399 -19.40 -17.54 -9.45
CA SER A 399 -18.75 -18.71 -8.86
C SER A 399 -17.92 -18.37 -7.61
N GLY A 400 -17.74 -19.37 -6.73
CA GLY A 400 -16.98 -19.25 -5.48
C GLY A 400 -15.49 -19.61 -5.64
N GLU A 401 -14.74 -19.58 -4.54
CA GLU A 401 -13.34 -19.99 -4.53
C GLU A 401 -13.20 -21.53 -4.59
N PRO A 402 -12.30 -22.08 -5.44
CA PRO A 402 -11.45 -21.41 -6.43
C PRO A 402 -12.24 -20.96 -7.67
N PHE A 403 -12.06 -19.68 -8.07
CA PHE A 403 -12.95 -19.04 -9.04
C PHE A 403 -12.85 -19.63 -10.45
N LEU A 404 -11.66 -20.08 -10.88
CA LEU A 404 -11.46 -20.60 -12.23
C LEU A 404 -12.12 -21.97 -12.39
N GLU A 405 -11.79 -22.91 -11.52
CA GLU A 405 -12.39 -24.25 -11.53
C GLU A 405 -13.91 -24.19 -11.34
N THR A 406 -14.39 -23.35 -10.41
CA THR A 406 -15.83 -23.25 -10.14
C THR A 406 -16.58 -22.65 -11.34
N ALA A 407 -16.03 -21.64 -12.00
CA ALA A 407 -16.64 -21.06 -13.19
C ALA A 407 -16.69 -22.04 -14.37
N LEU A 408 -15.59 -22.75 -14.65
CA LEU A 408 -15.55 -23.73 -15.72
C LEU A 408 -16.50 -24.91 -15.46
N THR A 409 -16.60 -25.37 -14.21
CA THR A 409 -17.58 -26.38 -13.80
C THR A 409 -19.01 -25.90 -14.04
N GLN A 410 -19.34 -24.68 -13.60
CA GLN A 410 -20.68 -24.11 -13.77
C GLN A 410 -21.04 -23.84 -15.24
N LEU A 411 -20.05 -23.49 -16.08
CA LEU A 411 -20.25 -23.36 -17.52
C LEU A 411 -20.62 -24.72 -18.12
N LEU A 412 -19.83 -25.76 -17.85
CA LEU A 412 -20.07 -27.13 -18.35
C LEU A 412 -21.43 -27.67 -17.88
N ASP A 413 -21.75 -27.54 -16.59
CA ASP A 413 -23.06 -27.91 -16.04
C ASP A 413 -24.18 -27.14 -16.72
N GLY A 414 -23.97 -25.84 -16.98
CA GLY A 414 -24.93 -24.93 -17.59
C GLY A 414 -25.24 -25.25 -19.05
N ILE A 415 -24.31 -25.86 -19.78
CA ILE A 415 -24.48 -26.33 -21.17
C ILE A 415 -24.82 -27.84 -21.24
N GLY A 416 -25.02 -28.50 -20.10
CA GLY A 416 -25.38 -29.91 -20.01
C GLY A 416 -24.23 -30.89 -20.28
N ALA A 417 -22.99 -30.41 -20.24
CA ALA A 417 -21.78 -31.22 -20.33
C ALA A 417 -21.37 -31.74 -18.95
N GLN A 418 -20.69 -32.89 -18.91
CA GLN A 418 -20.24 -33.47 -17.65
C GLN A 418 -18.90 -32.84 -17.24
N PRO A 419 -18.81 -32.16 -16.07
CA PRO A 419 -17.56 -31.59 -15.62
C PRO A 419 -16.56 -32.69 -15.22
N PRO A 420 -15.25 -32.43 -15.35
CA PRO A 420 -14.24 -33.38 -14.94
C PRO A 420 -14.32 -33.65 -13.42
N ALA A 421 -14.26 -34.91 -13.02
CA ALA A 421 -14.33 -35.31 -11.61
C ALA A 421 -13.26 -34.56 -10.79
N ALA A 422 -13.63 -34.04 -9.62
CA ALA A 422 -12.67 -33.44 -8.70
C ALA A 422 -11.62 -34.50 -8.31
N PRO A 423 -10.34 -34.13 -8.15
CA PRO A 423 -9.35 -35.06 -7.65
C PRO A 423 -9.83 -35.62 -6.31
N GLU A 424 -9.72 -36.94 -6.14
CA GLU A 424 -9.90 -37.56 -4.83
C GLU A 424 -8.87 -36.89 -3.90
N ALA A 425 -9.36 -36.14 -2.91
CA ALA A 425 -8.47 -35.55 -1.92
C ALA A 425 -7.72 -36.71 -1.27
N ASP A 426 -6.39 -36.77 -1.46
CA ASP A 426 -5.54 -37.64 -0.67
C ASP A 426 -5.87 -37.37 0.80
N ASP A 427 -6.27 -38.41 1.53
CA ASP A 427 -6.62 -38.39 2.96
C ASP A 427 -5.40 -38.00 3.81
N ALA A 428 -4.97 -36.74 3.70
CA ALA A 428 -4.03 -36.10 4.59
C ALA A 428 -4.83 -35.55 5.77
N VAL A 429 -5.16 -36.46 6.70
CA VAL A 429 -5.50 -36.22 8.11
C VAL A 429 -6.30 -34.93 8.37
N ALA A 430 -7.61 -34.99 8.16
CA ALA A 430 -8.53 -34.12 8.87
C ALA A 430 -8.35 -34.34 10.41
N PRO A 431 -8.29 -33.28 11.24
CA PRO A 431 -8.32 -33.44 12.69
C PRO A 431 -9.65 -34.09 13.07
N GLY A 432 -9.54 -35.24 13.74
CA GLY A 432 -10.64 -36.21 13.91
C GLY A 432 -11.94 -35.62 14.46
N SER A 433 -13.02 -35.86 13.71
CA SER A 433 -14.36 -35.91 14.27
C SER A 433 -14.44 -37.11 15.24
N PRO A 434 -14.91 -36.94 16.49
CA PRO A 434 -14.91 -38.01 17.47
C PRO A 434 -15.94 -39.09 17.12
N GLY A 435 -15.40 -40.29 16.94
CA GLY A 435 -15.99 -41.63 16.94
C GLY A 435 -17.51 -41.79 17.11
N GLU A 436 -18.12 -42.40 16.10
CA GLU A 436 -19.33 -43.20 16.22
C GLU A 436 -19.04 -44.45 17.06
N SER A 437 -19.66 -44.55 18.24
CA SER A 437 -19.86 -45.83 18.94
C SER A 437 -21.33 -46.19 18.86
N ALA A 438 -21.61 -47.35 18.26
CA ALA A 438 -22.93 -47.94 18.19
C ALA A 438 -23.43 -48.41 19.57
N ALA A 439 -24.61 -47.94 20.01
CA ALA A 439 -25.49 -48.64 20.96
C ALA A 439 -26.92 -48.04 21.02
N ALA A 440 -27.89 -48.86 20.62
CA ALA A 440 -29.22 -49.08 21.21
C ALA A 440 -30.19 -47.90 21.58
N GLY A 441 -31.33 -47.87 20.88
CA GLY A 441 -32.68 -47.71 21.48
C GLY A 441 -33.30 -46.30 21.51
N PRO A 442 -34.64 -46.18 21.38
CA PRO A 442 -35.33 -44.93 21.02
C PRO A 442 -35.77 -44.11 22.23
N ALA A 443 -35.62 -42.78 22.18
CA ALA A 443 -36.34 -41.87 23.06
C ALA A 443 -36.44 -40.47 22.44
N ASP A 444 -37.68 -39.98 22.32
CA ASP A 444 -38.01 -38.57 22.15
C ASP A 444 -37.26 -37.68 23.15
N ALA A 445 -36.60 -36.61 22.68
CA ALA A 445 -36.53 -35.33 23.38
C ALA A 445 -35.79 -34.24 22.57
N SER A 446 -36.48 -33.10 22.43
CA SER A 446 -35.96 -31.74 22.20
C SER A 446 -35.23 -31.45 20.90
N ALA A 447 -36.01 -30.97 19.93
CA ALA A 447 -35.54 -30.01 18.94
C ALA A 447 -34.88 -28.80 19.65
N VAL A 448 -33.56 -28.68 19.53
CA VAL A 448 -32.89 -27.41 19.79
C VAL A 448 -33.23 -26.51 18.61
N PRO A 449 -33.96 -25.40 18.81
CA PRO A 449 -34.40 -24.57 17.70
C PRO A 449 -33.17 -23.93 17.03
N VAL A 450 -33.14 -24.01 15.71
CA VAL A 450 -32.14 -23.40 14.78
C VAL A 450 -31.81 -21.94 15.15
N GLY A 451 -32.71 -21.23 15.84
CA GLY A 451 -32.49 -19.89 16.38
C GLY A 451 -31.35 -19.75 17.41
N VAL A 452 -30.93 -20.81 18.11
CA VAL A 452 -29.80 -20.73 19.05
C VAL A 452 -28.45 -20.70 18.31
N TRP A 453 -28.33 -21.41 17.19
CA TRP A 453 -27.13 -21.37 16.34
C TRP A 453 -27.02 -20.08 15.54
N ILE A 454 -28.15 -19.55 15.06
CA ILE A 454 -28.21 -18.22 14.42
C ILE A 454 -27.91 -17.12 15.45
N GLY A 455 -28.43 -17.25 16.69
CA GLY A 455 -28.14 -16.30 17.77
C GLY A 455 -26.67 -16.32 18.21
N LEU A 456 -26.06 -17.51 18.28
CA LEU A 456 -24.63 -17.63 18.59
C LEU A 456 -23.78 -17.09 17.44
N GLY A 457 -24.11 -17.42 16.18
CA GLY A 457 -23.44 -16.92 14.98
C GLY A 457 -23.48 -15.40 14.87
N VAL A 458 -24.63 -14.77 15.07
CA VAL A 458 -24.80 -13.30 15.07
C VAL A 458 -24.07 -12.64 16.25
N ALA A 459 -24.04 -13.29 17.42
CA ALA A 459 -23.31 -12.79 18.57
C ALA A 459 -21.78 -12.86 18.35
N THR A 460 -21.24 -13.94 17.79
CA THR A 460 -19.81 -14.02 17.42
C THR A 460 -19.43 -13.09 16.28
N PHE A 461 -20.29 -12.93 15.26
CA PHE A 461 -20.01 -12.02 14.14
C PHE A 461 -20.04 -10.56 14.60
N GLY A 462 -20.99 -10.17 15.46
CA GLY A 462 -21.06 -8.82 16.02
C GLY A 462 -19.90 -8.46 16.97
N LEU A 463 -19.28 -9.47 17.61
CA LEU A 463 -18.16 -9.28 18.54
C LEU A 463 -16.79 -9.35 17.85
N LEU A 464 -16.66 -10.10 16.75
CA LEU A 464 -15.41 -10.25 15.99
C LEU A 464 -15.26 -9.22 14.87
N LEU A 465 -16.35 -8.68 14.32
CA LEU A 465 -16.28 -7.66 13.26
C LEU A 465 -15.44 -6.43 13.65
N PRO A 466 -15.50 -5.88 14.88
CA PRO A 466 -14.66 -4.74 15.28
C PRO A 466 -13.18 -5.13 15.39
N VAL A 467 -12.88 -6.38 15.75
CA VAL A 467 -11.51 -6.89 15.92
C VAL A 467 -10.88 -7.16 14.56
N VAL A 468 -11.63 -7.78 13.64
CA VAL A 468 -11.21 -8.05 12.25
C VAL A 468 -11.06 -6.73 11.47
N VAL A 469 -11.99 -5.79 11.63
CA VAL A 469 -11.89 -4.45 11.00
C VAL A 469 -10.73 -3.65 11.61
N ALA A 470 -10.41 -3.81 12.90
CA ALA A 470 -9.26 -3.15 13.53
C ALA A 470 -7.91 -3.76 13.13
N SER A 471 -7.86 -5.05 12.76
CA SER A 471 -6.65 -5.70 12.23
C SER A 471 -6.39 -5.40 10.75
N PHE A 472 -7.43 -5.08 9.97
CA PHE A 472 -7.29 -4.61 8.58
C PHE A 472 -7.07 -3.10 8.44
N MET A 473 -7.19 -2.33 9.52
CA MET A 473 -6.79 -0.92 9.49
C MET A 473 -5.30 -0.81 9.82
N PRO A 474 -4.49 -0.10 9.01
CA PRO A 474 -3.09 0.12 9.31
C PRO A 474 -2.96 0.75 10.69
N ARG A 475 -2.35 0.00 11.61
CA ARG A 475 -2.05 0.45 12.97
C ARG A 475 -1.17 1.69 12.87
N GLY A 476 -1.75 2.85 13.16
CA GLY A 476 -0.98 4.10 13.27
C GLY A 476 -1.72 5.37 12.85
N ARG A 477 -2.57 5.37 11.81
CA ARG A 477 -3.12 6.64 11.28
C ARG A 477 -4.56 6.58 10.72
N PRO A 478 -5.58 6.18 11.52
CA PRO A 478 -6.97 6.08 11.05
C PRO A 478 -7.54 7.41 10.54
N ARG A 479 -7.03 8.56 11.02
CA ARG A 479 -7.50 9.88 10.58
C ARG A 479 -6.98 10.30 9.21
N LEU A 480 -5.87 9.74 8.72
CA LEU A 480 -5.36 10.01 7.37
C LEU A 480 -6.06 9.09 6.36
N ALA A 481 -6.18 7.80 6.66
CA ALA A 481 -6.93 6.85 5.83
C ALA A 481 -8.39 7.29 5.64
N VAL A 482 -9.10 7.69 6.71
CA VAL A 482 -10.48 8.21 6.63
C VAL A 482 -10.57 9.51 5.83
N ARG A 483 -9.54 10.37 5.87
CA ARG A 483 -9.50 11.61 5.07
C ARG A 483 -9.16 11.33 3.61
N ALA A 484 -8.24 10.41 3.33
CA ALA A 484 -7.88 9.96 2.00
C ALA A 484 -9.09 9.29 1.34
N TRP A 485 -9.79 8.41 2.06
CA TRP A 485 -11.06 7.82 1.64
C TRP A 485 -12.14 8.87 1.37
N ALA A 486 -12.28 9.88 2.24
CA ALA A 486 -13.23 10.95 2.01
C ALA A 486 -12.87 11.80 0.77
N VAL A 487 -11.59 12.03 0.49
CA VAL A 487 -11.13 12.75 -0.71
C VAL A 487 -11.32 11.88 -1.96
N ALA A 488 -10.97 10.61 -1.90
CA ALA A 488 -11.13 9.64 -2.99
C ALA A 488 -12.62 9.41 -3.34
N SER A 489 -13.47 9.28 -2.32
CA SER A 489 -14.93 9.16 -2.50
C SER A 489 -15.53 10.42 -3.13
N ASN A 490 -15.08 11.62 -2.72
CA ASN A 490 -15.53 12.87 -3.33
C ASN A 490 -15.03 13.04 -4.77
N ARG A 491 -13.80 12.59 -5.09
CA ARG A 491 -13.26 12.58 -6.46
C ARG A 491 -14.02 11.60 -7.34
N ARG A 492 -14.18 10.34 -6.93
CA ARG A 492 -15.02 9.34 -7.62
C ARG A 492 -16.42 9.87 -7.89
N GLN A 493 -17.02 10.55 -6.91
CA GLN A 493 -18.34 11.16 -7.08
C GLN A 493 -18.33 12.33 -8.08
N ALA A 494 -17.25 13.12 -8.14
CA ALA A 494 -17.10 14.23 -9.08
C ALA A 494 -16.77 13.76 -10.51
N ASP A 495 -16.00 12.68 -10.65
CA ASP A 495 -15.60 12.09 -11.93
C ASP A 495 -16.75 11.26 -12.53
N ALA A 496 -17.56 10.61 -11.68
CA ALA A 496 -18.81 9.96 -12.09
C ALA A 496 -19.97 10.95 -12.35
N MET A 497 -19.79 12.27 -12.16
CA MET A 497 -20.84 13.25 -12.45
C MET A 497 -20.89 13.56 -13.96
N PRO A 498 -22.08 13.52 -14.59
CA PRO A 498 -22.23 14.02 -15.96
C PRO A 498 -21.74 15.46 -16.10
N ALA A 499 -21.09 15.79 -17.21
CA ALA A 499 -20.42 17.07 -17.42
C ALA A 499 -21.32 18.31 -17.15
N GLY A 500 -22.62 18.23 -17.47
CA GLY A 500 -23.59 19.29 -17.17
C GLY A 500 -23.82 19.50 -15.65
N LYS A 501 -23.84 18.42 -14.88
CA LYS A 501 -24.01 18.44 -13.41
C LYS A 501 -22.74 18.93 -12.72
N LEU A 502 -21.57 18.52 -13.21
CA LEU A 502 -20.28 19.00 -12.72
C LEU A 502 -20.13 20.51 -12.95
N ARG A 503 -20.45 21.03 -14.15
CA ARG A 503 -20.45 22.47 -14.43
C ARG A 503 -21.38 23.24 -13.49
N ALA A 504 -22.57 22.71 -13.19
CA ALA A 504 -23.50 23.32 -12.25
C ALA A 504 -22.96 23.33 -10.80
N GLU A 505 -22.31 22.26 -10.35
CA GLU A 505 -21.65 22.20 -9.05
C GLU A 505 -20.45 23.15 -8.95
N MET A 506 -19.63 23.25 -10.01
CA MET A 506 -18.52 24.21 -10.08
C MET A 506 -18.98 25.67 -10.06
N ALA A 507 -20.10 25.97 -10.71
CA ALA A 507 -20.72 27.29 -10.67
C ALA A 507 -21.25 27.62 -9.26
N LYS A 508 -21.89 26.64 -8.59
CA LYS A 508 -22.35 26.78 -7.20
C LYS A 508 -21.20 26.89 -6.20
N SER A 509 -20.05 26.28 -6.49
CA SER A 509 -18.86 26.30 -5.62
C SER A 509 -17.99 27.55 -5.81
N ALA A 510 -18.11 28.24 -6.96
CA ALA A 510 -17.28 29.40 -7.32
C ALA A 510 -17.26 30.50 -6.24
N THR A 511 -18.44 30.85 -5.69
CA THR A 511 -18.52 31.83 -4.61
C THR A 511 -17.70 31.37 -3.41
N ARG A 512 -17.85 30.13 -2.93
CA ARG A 512 -17.06 29.61 -1.79
C ARG A 512 -15.57 29.55 -2.08
N ARG A 513 -15.15 29.20 -3.30
CA ARG A 513 -13.75 29.26 -3.72
C ARG A 513 -13.18 30.68 -3.59
N GLY A 514 -13.93 31.68 -4.03
CA GLY A 514 -13.54 33.08 -3.86
C GLY A 514 -13.38 33.51 -2.40
N TRP A 515 -14.19 32.97 -1.48
CA TRP A 515 -14.04 33.25 -0.04
C TRP A 515 -12.83 32.51 0.55
N ASN A 516 -12.65 31.24 0.18
CA ASN A 516 -11.48 30.44 0.60
C ASN A 516 -10.17 31.09 0.13
N ALA A 517 -10.10 31.61 -1.10
CA ALA A 517 -8.93 32.34 -1.60
C ALA A 517 -8.57 33.57 -0.75
N ARG A 518 -9.58 34.35 -0.34
CA ARG A 518 -9.37 35.51 0.55
C ARG A 518 -8.90 35.08 1.94
N ASP A 519 -9.43 33.99 2.47
CA ASP A 519 -9.04 33.45 3.77
C ASP A 519 -7.63 32.82 3.74
N LEU A 520 -7.23 32.22 2.60
CA LEU A 520 -5.87 31.77 2.34
C LEU A 520 -4.89 32.94 2.31
N ALA A 521 -5.21 34.02 1.59
CA ALA A 521 -4.40 35.23 1.57
C ALA A 521 -4.28 35.87 2.96
N ARG A 522 -5.35 35.85 3.77
CA ARG A 522 -5.30 36.30 5.17
C ARG A 522 -4.38 35.43 6.03
N LEU A 523 -4.40 34.12 5.82
CA LEU A 523 -3.53 33.19 6.55
C LEU A 523 -2.06 33.39 6.16
N GLU A 524 -1.78 33.63 4.87
CA GLU A 524 -0.44 33.99 4.37
C GLU A 524 0.08 35.29 5.00
N THR A 525 -0.74 36.33 5.06
CA THR A 525 -0.38 37.59 5.72
C THR A 525 -0.11 37.38 7.22
N LEU A 526 -0.88 36.53 7.90
CA LEU A 526 -0.62 36.18 9.30
C LEU A 526 0.70 35.44 9.47
N LEU A 527 1.01 34.48 8.59
CA LEU A 527 2.24 33.71 8.62
C LEU A 527 3.47 34.59 8.43
N ARG A 528 3.43 35.55 7.49
CA ARG A 528 4.50 36.54 7.30
C ARG A 528 4.75 37.46 8.50
N ALA A 529 3.74 37.65 9.36
CA ALA A 529 3.83 38.48 10.55
C ALA A 529 4.29 37.70 11.80
N LEU A 530 4.44 36.37 11.70
CA LEU A 530 4.96 35.54 12.78
C LEU A 530 6.50 35.50 12.74
N PRO A 531 7.17 35.37 13.89
CA PRO A 531 8.62 35.28 13.96
C PRO A 531 9.15 34.04 13.23
N ASP A 532 10.38 34.14 12.71
CA ASP A 532 11.03 33.06 11.97
C ASP A 532 11.11 31.77 12.82
N PRO A 533 10.92 30.58 12.19
CA PRO A 533 10.83 29.31 12.90
C PRO A 533 12.18 28.78 13.44
N GLY A 534 13.25 29.59 13.41
CA GLY A 534 14.62 29.14 13.63
C GLY A 534 15.02 28.85 15.09
N ALA A 535 14.40 29.51 16.09
CA ALA A 535 14.68 29.21 17.50
C ALA A 535 13.61 29.85 18.43
N GLY A 536 12.88 29.01 19.16
CA GLY A 536 11.98 29.46 20.23
C GLY A 536 10.75 28.55 20.44
N PRO A 537 10.03 28.70 21.57
CA PRO A 537 8.88 27.86 21.92
C PRO A 537 7.69 27.97 20.95
N VAL A 538 7.69 29.00 20.08
CA VAL A 538 6.65 29.23 19.06
C VAL A 538 7.02 28.65 17.69
N ALA A 539 8.26 28.15 17.51
CA ALA A 539 8.76 27.64 16.23
C ALA A 539 7.99 26.42 15.71
N ARG A 540 7.76 25.42 16.56
CA ARG A 540 7.03 24.19 16.20
C ARG A 540 5.56 24.48 15.82
N PRO A 541 4.79 25.28 16.60
CA PRO A 541 3.45 25.70 16.18
C PRO A 541 3.40 26.51 14.88
N VAL A 542 4.41 27.37 14.62
CA VAL A 542 4.51 28.15 13.37
C VAL A 542 4.83 27.22 12.19
N GLY A 543 5.77 26.29 12.33
CA GLY A 543 6.09 25.29 11.31
C GLY A 543 4.89 24.38 10.99
N GLN A 544 4.12 23.95 12.00
CA GLN A 544 2.88 23.21 11.78
C GLN A 544 1.83 24.02 11.01
N LEU A 545 1.72 25.32 11.28
CA LEU A 545 0.80 26.20 10.58
C LEU A 545 1.24 26.49 9.15
N LEU A 546 2.55 26.58 8.88
CA LEU A 546 3.12 26.67 7.54
C LEU A 546 2.79 25.42 6.71
N GLY A 547 3.06 24.23 7.25
CA GLY A 547 2.69 22.98 6.58
C GLY A 547 1.17 22.76 6.47
N GLU A 548 0.36 23.33 7.37
CA GLU A 548 -1.11 23.36 7.20
C GLU A 548 -1.55 24.36 6.11
N TYR A 549 -0.86 25.50 5.96
CA TYR A 549 -1.12 26.48 4.90
C TYR A 549 -0.81 25.93 3.51
N GLU A 550 0.33 25.27 3.31
CA GLU A 550 0.71 24.67 2.02
C GLU A 550 -0.29 23.60 1.60
N ARG A 551 -0.63 22.68 2.52
CA ARG A 551 -1.68 21.67 2.29
C ARG A 551 -3.04 22.30 1.98
N LEU A 552 -3.41 23.40 2.63
CA LEU A 552 -4.67 24.10 2.35
C LEU A 552 -4.64 24.83 1.01
N ARG A 553 -3.48 25.32 0.57
CA ARG A 553 -3.26 25.94 -0.74
C ARG A 553 -3.50 24.92 -1.85
N GLU A 554 -2.91 23.73 -1.73
CA GLU A 554 -3.10 22.62 -2.67
C GLU A 554 -4.54 22.11 -2.65
N ALA A 555 -5.13 21.87 -1.47
CA ALA A 555 -6.51 21.44 -1.34
C ALA A 555 -7.51 22.47 -1.91
N HIS A 556 -7.18 23.77 -1.83
CA HIS A 556 -7.98 24.83 -2.45
C HIS A 556 -7.88 24.79 -3.98
N ALA A 557 -6.69 24.58 -4.53
CA ALA A 557 -6.46 24.45 -5.97
C ALA A 557 -7.18 23.23 -6.55
N ALA A 558 -7.21 22.12 -5.80
CA ALA A 558 -7.85 20.88 -6.22
C ALA A 558 -9.38 20.85 -6.05
N ALA A 559 -9.98 21.71 -5.22
CA ALA A 559 -11.41 21.67 -4.91
C ALA A 559 -12.29 22.14 -6.08
N ARG A 560 -13.18 21.27 -6.57
CA ARG A 560 -14.09 21.54 -7.71
C ARG A 560 -15.55 21.64 -7.27
N THR A 561 -15.98 20.83 -6.31
CA THR A 561 -17.39 20.70 -5.89
C THR A 561 -17.74 21.51 -4.64
N ARG A 562 -19.04 21.64 -4.33
CA ARG A 562 -19.51 22.31 -3.10
C ARG A 562 -19.07 21.59 -1.82
N ALA A 563 -18.98 20.27 -1.85
CA ALA A 563 -18.57 19.47 -0.69
C ALA A 563 -17.08 19.68 -0.36
N GLU A 564 -16.22 19.60 -1.37
CA GLU A 564 -14.78 19.83 -1.23
C GLU A 564 -14.47 21.25 -0.76
N THR A 565 -15.11 22.24 -1.39
CA THR A 565 -14.91 23.64 -1.01
C THR A 565 -15.36 23.92 0.43
N ALA A 566 -16.39 23.24 0.94
CA ALA A 566 -16.83 23.34 2.33
C ALA A 566 -15.85 22.72 3.33
N VAL A 567 -15.16 21.64 2.95
CA VAL A 567 -14.09 21.04 3.76
C VAL A 567 -12.92 22.02 3.87
N VAL A 568 -12.50 22.61 2.75
CA VAL A 568 -11.46 23.65 2.71
C VAL A 568 -11.85 24.84 3.58
N THR A 569 -13.09 25.34 3.49
CA THR A 569 -13.58 26.45 4.33
C THR A 569 -13.48 26.14 5.83
N ARG A 570 -13.90 24.95 6.26
CA ARG A 570 -13.84 24.54 7.68
C ARG A 570 -12.38 24.44 8.18
N SER A 571 -11.48 23.96 7.34
CA SER A 571 -10.07 23.80 7.70
C SER A 571 -9.33 25.13 7.70
N LEU A 572 -9.57 26.01 6.72
CA LEU A 572 -9.09 27.41 6.74
C LEU A 572 -9.57 28.17 7.98
N GLY A 573 -10.84 28.03 8.35
CA GLY A 573 -11.37 28.66 9.56
C GLY A 573 -10.68 28.19 10.84
N ARG A 574 -10.21 26.93 10.90
CA ARG A 574 -9.42 26.42 12.03
C ARG A 574 -7.99 26.96 12.00
N ALA A 575 -7.33 26.93 10.84
CA ALA A 575 -5.98 27.46 10.66
C ALA A 575 -5.90 28.95 10.99
N LEU A 576 -6.85 29.77 10.52
CA LEU A 576 -6.93 31.20 10.84
C LEU A 576 -7.11 31.47 12.34
N ARG A 577 -7.90 30.65 13.06
CA ARG A 577 -8.03 30.78 14.52
C ARG A 577 -6.71 30.46 15.23
N ARG A 578 -6.00 29.41 14.80
CA ARG A 578 -4.67 29.07 15.35
C ARG A 578 -3.65 30.16 15.05
N GLY A 579 -3.58 30.64 13.81
CA GLY A 579 -2.67 31.74 13.43
C GLY A 579 -2.89 33.01 14.24
N ARG A 580 -4.15 33.39 14.51
CA ARG A 580 -4.46 34.53 15.39
C ARG A 580 -4.05 34.28 16.84
N ALA A 581 -4.23 33.07 17.37
CA ALA A 581 -3.79 32.72 18.71
C ALA A 581 -2.26 32.80 18.82
N LEU A 582 -1.53 32.29 17.82
CA LEU A 582 -0.07 32.35 17.77
C LEU A 582 0.44 33.79 17.63
N ALA A 583 -0.21 34.63 16.82
CA ALA A 583 0.13 36.04 16.71
C ALA A 583 -0.09 36.79 18.05
N ALA A 584 -1.16 36.48 18.78
CA ALA A 584 -1.43 37.08 20.09
C ALA A 584 -0.42 36.64 21.17
N VAL A 585 0.04 35.38 21.14
CA VAL A 585 1.09 34.87 22.04
C VAL A 585 2.44 35.50 21.71
N SER A 586 2.79 35.58 20.42
CA SER A 586 4.05 36.19 19.96
C SER A 586 4.11 37.68 20.30
N GLY A 587 2.99 38.41 20.17
CA GLY A 587 2.90 39.82 20.56
C GLY A 587 3.05 40.07 22.06
N LYS A 588 2.63 39.13 22.92
CA LYS A 588 2.83 39.22 24.38
C LYS A 588 4.28 38.94 24.79
N LEU A 589 4.97 38.07 24.05
CA LEU A 589 6.38 37.74 24.28
C LEU A 589 7.34 38.84 23.77
N ALA A 590 6.89 39.69 22.85
CA ALA A 590 7.66 40.80 22.29
C ALA A 590 7.42 42.17 22.99
N GLY A 591 6.55 42.24 24.00
CA GLY A 591 6.28 43.48 24.75
C GLY A 591 7.39 43.77 25.78
N PRO A 592 7.76 45.04 26.02
CA PRO A 592 8.77 45.38 27.02
C PRO A 592 8.27 45.02 28.43
N SER A 593 9.10 44.27 29.16
CA SER A 593 8.95 44.01 30.61
C SER A 593 9.18 45.26 31.44
#